data_AF-W9B6U0-F1
#
_entry.id   AF-W9B6U0-F1
#
_cell.length_a   1.000
_cell.length_b   1.000
_cell.length_c   1.000
_cell.angle_alpha   90.00
_cell.angle_beta   90.00
_cell.angle_gamma   90.00
#
_symmetry.space_group_name_H-M   'P 1'
#
loop_
_entity.id
_entity.type
_entity.pdbx_description
1 polymer ?
#
loop_
_entity_poly.entity_id
_entity_poly.type
_entity_poly.pdbx_seq_one_letter_code
_entity_poly.pdbx_strand_id
1 'polypeptide(L)'
;MTTWALSIETAARGALGEQHDALLTAVRPFLHSLPRRRARRAGNVLSCELLSAGEVRETNSYLVLIDVDLPSARALRRLAGELAEVLPAGATVSTLGEFDSLVRFPESQVIAWQTGLFGLCDAVACG
;
A
#
# COMPACT_ATOMS: atom_id res chain seq x y z
N MET A 1 -15.35 8.12 8.97
CA MET A 1 -14.25 7.32 8.40
C MET A 1 -14.38 7.37 6.90
N THR A 2 -13.32 7.85 6.27
CA THR A 2 -13.22 8.06 4.82
C THR A 2 -11.95 7.36 4.37
N THR A 3 -12.00 6.73 3.20
CA THR A 3 -10.84 6.07 2.60
C THR A 3 -10.19 7.03 1.63
N TRP A 4 -8.91 7.31 1.82
CA TRP A 4 -8.12 8.03 0.83
C TRP A 4 -7.43 7.06 -0.09
N ALA A 5 -7.43 7.38 -1.39
CA ALA A 5 -6.73 6.60 -2.39
C ALA A 5 -5.59 7.41 -3.03
N LEU A 6 -4.41 6.81 -3.06
CA LEU A 6 -3.22 7.30 -3.73
C LEU A 6 -2.77 6.27 -4.76
N SER A 7 -2.41 6.69 -5.97
CA SER A 7 -1.72 5.81 -6.92
C SER A 7 -0.22 6.07 -6.87
N ILE A 8 0.55 5.00 -7.01
CA ILE A 8 1.99 5.03 -7.23
C ILE A 8 2.27 4.42 -8.58
N GLU A 9 3.00 5.11 -9.43
CA GLU A 9 3.47 4.57 -10.70
C GLU A 9 4.99 4.57 -10.68
N THR A 10 5.63 3.46 -11.06
CA THR A 10 7.09 3.43 -11.22
C THR A 10 7.48 3.33 -12.69
N ALA A 11 8.41 4.18 -13.11
CA ALA A 11 8.99 4.08 -14.44
C ALA A 11 9.76 2.75 -14.57
N ALA A 12 9.46 1.99 -15.62
CA ALA A 12 10.16 0.73 -15.93
C ALA A 12 11.64 0.99 -16.23
N ARG A 13 12.50 0.96 -15.21
CA ARG A 13 13.97 0.95 -15.33
C ARG A 13 14.54 -0.21 -14.53
N GLY A 14 14.86 -1.31 -15.21
CA GLY A 14 15.33 -2.55 -14.57
C GLY A 14 14.29 -3.67 -14.56
N ALA A 15 14.62 -4.79 -13.92
CA ALA A 15 13.72 -5.93 -13.82
C ALA A 15 12.53 -5.61 -12.90
N LEU A 16 11.31 -5.98 -13.31
CA LEU A 16 10.06 -5.68 -12.59
C LEU A 16 10.08 -6.20 -11.14
N GLY A 17 10.67 -7.37 -10.90
CA GLY A 17 10.80 -7.94 -9.55
C GLY A 17 11.67 -7.09 -8.62
N GLU A 18 12.82 -6.61 -9.10
CA GLU A 18 13.71 -5.75 -8.32
C GLU A 18 13.06 -4.39 -8.00
N GLN A 19 12.29 -3.84 -8.93
CA GLN A 19 11.53 -2.61 -8.71
C GLN A 19 10.42 -2.80 -7.69
N HIS A 20 9.71 -3.92 -7.75
CA HIS A 20 8.69 -4.28 -6.79
C HIS A 20 9.28 -4.39 -5.38
N ASP A 21 10.37 -5.13 -5.22
CA ASP A 21 11.03 -5.32 -3.94
C ASP A 21 11.61 -4.00 -3.40
N ALA A 22 12.19 -3.17 -4.26
CA ALA A 22 12.70 -1.85 -3.89
C ALA A 22 11.56 -0.92 -3.41
N LEU A 23 10.43 -0.91 -4.12
CA LEU A 23 9.25 -0.14 -3.72
C LEU A 23 8.67 -0.64 -2.40
N LEU A 24 8.50 -1.96 -2.23
CA LEU A 24 8.00 -2.52 -0.97
C LEU A 24 8.93 -2.21 0.19
N THR A 25 10.25 -2.31 -0.02
CA THR A 25 11.26 -2.00 0.99
C THR A 25 11.18 -0.53 1.42
N ALA A 26 10.96 0.38 0.47
CA ALA A 26 10.81 1.80 0.72
C ALA A 26 9.49 2.16 1.42
N VAL A 27 8.37 1.60 0.96
CA VAL A 27 7.01 2.02 1.36
C VAL A 27 6.53 1.33 2.63
N ARG A 28 6.93 0.08 2.90
CA ARG A 28 6.47 -0.68 4.09
C ARG A 28 6.73 0.06 5.42
N PRO A 29 7.94 0.58 5.70
CA PRO A 29 8.20 1.29 6.96
C PRO A 29 7.33 2.54 7.10
N PHE A 30 7.10 3.24 5.98
CA PHE A 30 6.25 4.43 5.94
C PHE A 30 4.80 4.07 6.31
N LEU A 31 4.19 3.08 5.64
CA LEU A 31 2.81 2.67 5.90
C LEU A 31 2.62 2.13 7.32
N HIS A 32 3.54 1.30 7.81
CA HIS A 32 3.49 0.80 9.20
C HIS A 32 3.58 1.91 10.25
N SER A 33 4.20 3.04 9.92
CA SER A 33 4.26 4.17 10.83
C SER A 33 2.95 4.96 10.90
N LEU A 34 2.11 4.94 9.86
CA LEU A 34 0.97 5.84 9.72
C LEU A 34 -0.06 5.74 10.86
N PRO A 35 -0.56 4.54 11.26
CA PRO A 35 -1.51 4.42 12.37
C PRO A 35 -0.94 4.83 13.73
N ARG A 36 0.39 4.89 13.86
CA ARG A 36 1.09 5.28 15.09
C ARG A 36 1.36 6.79 15.17
N ARG A 37 1.14 7.53 14.08
CA ARG A 37 1.41 8.97 14.04
C ARG A 37 0.32 9.74 14.79
N ARG A 38 0.71 10.84 15.43
CA ARG A 38 -0.26 11.75 16.06
C ARG A 38 -1.20 12.33 15.00
N ALA A 39 -2.51 12.35 15.30
CA ALA A 39 -3.60 12.75 14.40
C ALA A 39 -3.47 14.13 13.72
N ARG A 40 -2.54 14.99 14.16
CA ARG A 40 -2.40 16.37 13.68
C ARG A 40 -1.86 16.52 12.24
N ARG A 41 -1.28 15.47 11.64
CA ARG A 41 -0.66 15.58 10.29
C ARG A 41 -1.48 14.96 9.17
N ALA A 42 -2.13 13.83 9.44
CA ALA A 42 -2.79 12.98 8.45
C ALA A 42 -4.25 12.66 8.81
N GLY A 43 -4.83 13.28 9.84
CA GLY A 43 -6.00 12.71 10.52
C GLY A 43 -5.61 11.50 11.36
N ASN A 44 -6.58 10.85 12.00
CA ASN A 44 -6.32 9.61 12.72
C ASN A 44 -6.38 8.43 11.75
N VAL A 45 -5.22 7.93 11.34
CA VAL A 45 -5.13 6.80 10.40
C VAL A 45 -5.52 5.52 11.13
N LEU A 46 -6.53 4.82 10.63
CA LEU A 46 -7.07 3.60 11.19
C LEU A 46 -6.40 2.37 10.58
N SER A 47 -6.27 2.36 9.25
CA SER A 47 -5.72 1.25 8.48
C SER A 47 -4.98 1.77 7.23
N CYS A 48 -4.10 0.94 6.67
CA CYS A 48 -3.49 1.18 5.37
C CYS A 48 -3.38 -0.14 4.61
N GLU A 49 -3.68 -0.12 3.32
CA GLU A 49 -3.54 -1.26 2.42
C GLU A 49 -2.78 -0.84 1.16
N LEU A 50 -1.88 -1.70 0.69
CA LEU A 50 -1.14 -1.52 -0.55
C LEU A 50 -1.53 -2.64 -1.51
N LEU A 51 -2.14 -2.27 -2.63
CA LEU A 51 -2.59 -3.18 -3.65
C LEU A 51 -1.70 -3.06 -4.88
N SER A 52 -1.27 -4.21 -5.42
CA SER A 52 -0.65 -4.32 -6.73
C SER A 52 -1.64 -4.94 -7.71
N ALA A 53 -1.59 -4.55 -8.98
CA ALA A 53 -2.37 -5.22 -10.02
C ALA A 53 -1.89 -6.68 -10.18
N GLY A 54 -2.71 -7.65 -9.81
CA GLY A 54 -2.33 -9.07 -9.67
C GLY A 54 -1.97 -9.80 -10.97
N GLU A 55 -2.21 -9.21 -12.15
CA GLU A 55 -2.03 -9.90 -13.44
C GLU A 55 -1.45 -9.02 -14.56
N VAL A 56 -1.25 -7.72 -14.35
CA VAL A 56 -0.78 -6.82 -15.42
C VAL A 56 0.74 -6.79 -15.43
N ARG A 57 1.32 -7.72 -16.20
CA ARG A 57 2.76 -7.90 -16.44
C ARG A 57 3.48 -6.70 -17.08
N GLU A 58 2.89 -5.51 -17.10
CA GLU A 58 3.43 -4.35 -17.81
C GLU A 58 3.28 -3.01 -17.07
N THR A 59 2.56 -2.94 -15.93
CA THR A 59 2.42 -1.68 -15.18
C THR A 59 2.82 -1.83 -13.73
N ASN A 60 3.90 -1.14 -13.35
CA ASN A 60 4.30 -0.92 -11.96
C ASN A 60 3.37 0.11 -11.29
N SER A 61 2.08 -0.18 -11.30
CA SER A 61 1.05 0.65 -10.72
C SER A 61 0.58 0.02 -9.43
N TYR A 62 0.63 0.80 -8.36
CA TYR A 62 0.21 0.41 -7.03
C TYR A 62 -0.87 1.37 -6.55
N LEU A 63 -1.80 0.84 -5.76
CA LEU A 63 -2.86 1.61 -5.13
C LEU A 63 -2.67 1.54 -3.62
N VAL A 64 -2.60 2.69 -2.97
CA VAL A 64 -2.57 2.81 -1.52
C VAL A 64 -3.93 3.27 -1.05
N LEU A 65 -4.56 2.46 -0.20
CA LEU A 65 -5.82 2.78 0.48
C LEU A 65 -5.51 3.11 1.94
N ILE A 66 -6.03 4.22 2.44
CA ILE A 66 -5.75 4.70 3.78
C ILE A 66 -7.06 5.11 4.43
N ASP A 67 -7.48 4.38 5.46
CA ASP A 67 -8.67 4.73 6.21
C ASP A 67 -8.34 5.77 7.27
N VAL A 68 -9.06 6.88 7.24
CA VAL A 68 -8.81 8.02 8.12
C VAL A 68 -10.09 8.43 8.84
N ASP A 69 -9.95 8.72 10.12
CA ASP A 69 -10.94 9.45 10.89
C ASP A 69 -10.57 10.94 10.97
N LEU A 70 -11.57 11.81 10.81
CA LEU A 70 -11.44 13.26 10.64
C LEU A 70 -10.55 13.67 9.44
N PRO A 71 -10.98 13.35 8.20
CA PRO A 71 -10.19 13.65 7.01
C PRO A 71 -10.07 15.16 6.75
N SER A 72 -8.95 15.58 6.14
CA SER A 72 -8.85 16.89 5.48
C SER A 72 -8.03 16.80 4.19
N ALA A 73 -8.46 17.51 3.15
CA ALA A 73 -7.77 17.53 1.86
C ALA A 73 -6.30 18.01 1.96
N ARG A 74 -5.99 18.89 2.92
CA ARG A 74 -4.61 19.34 3.18
C ARG A 74 -3.73 18.22 3.74
N ALA A 75 -4.30 17.38 4.61
CA ALA A 75 -3.62 16.24 5.18
C ALA A 75 -3.33 15.17 4.13
N LEU A 76 -4.29 14.90 3.22
CA LEU A 76 -4.10 13.99 2.10
C LEU A 76 -2.96 14.43 1.17
N ARG A 77 -2.94 15.71 0.74
CA ARG A 77 -1.86 16.23 -0.11
C ARG A 77 -0.49 16.15 0.57
N ARG A 78 -0.43 16.44 1.87
CA ARG A 78 0.80 16.32 2.65
C ARG A 78 1.28 14.88 2.70
N LEU A 79 0.37 13.94 2.95
CA LEU A 79 0.67 12.51 3.00
C LEU A 79 1.21 11.99 1.67
N ALA A 80 0.61 12.43 0.55
CA ALA A 80 1.12 12.13 -0.79
C ALA A 80 2.54 12.66 -1.00
N GLY A 81 2.85 13.86 -0.50
CA GLY A 81 4.21 14.43 -0.52
C GLY A 81 5.21 13.63 0.33
N GLU A 82 4.85 13.28 1.57
CA GLU A 82 5.69 12.47 2.45
C GLU A 82 5.91 11.05 1.87
N LEU A 83 4.93 10.49 1.16
CA LEU A 83 5.06 9.23 0.44
C LEU A 83 6.00 9.37 -0.77
N ALA A 84 5.93 10.48 -1.51
CA ALA A 84 6.83 10.75 -2.64
C ALA A 84 8.30 10.86 -2.20
N GLU A 85 8.57 11.35 -0.99
CA GLU A 85 9.93 11.47 -0.44
C GLU A 85 10.58 10.12 -0.10
N VAL A 86 9.78 9.09 0.21
CA VAL A 86 10.31 7.77 0.55
C VAL A 86 10.45 6.86 -0.67
N LEU A 87 9.82 7.20 -1.79
CA LEU A 87 9.79 6.35 -2.97
C LEU A 87 11.13 6.32 -3.73
N PRO A 88 11.42 5.20 -4.42
CA PRO A 88 12.60 5.11 -5.28
C PRO A 88 12.52 6.10 -6.44
N ALA A 89 13.68 6.52 -6.94
CA ALA A 89 13.77 7.45 -8.05
C ALA A 89 13.02 6.93 -9.30
N GLY A 90 12.23 7.81 -9.91
CA GLY A 90 11.40 7.45 -11.07
C GLY A 90 10.01 6.92 -10.71
N ALA A 91 9.66 6.85 -9.43
CA ALA A 91 8.29 6.66 -9.00
C ALA A 91 7.55 7.99 -8.80
N THR A 92 6.27 8.01 -9.12
CA THR A 92 5.37 9.16 -8.97
C THR A 92 4.19 8.80 -8.08
N VAL A 93 3.68 9.77 -7.33
CA VAL A 93 2.48 9.62 -6.49
C VAL A 93 1.41 10.57 -6.99
N SER A 94 0.21 10.05 -7.21
CA SER A 94 -0.96 10.86 -7.55
C SER A 94 -2.06 10.64 -6.52
N THR A 95 -2.80 11.71 -6.23
CA THR A 95 -3.97 11.64 -5.34
C THR A 95 -5.20 11.32 -6.15
N LEU A 96 -5.85 10.18 -5.88
CA LEU A 96 -7.08 9.79 -6.59
C LEU A 96 -8.33 10.38 -5.93
N GLY A 97 -8.26 10.69 -4.63
CA GLY A 97 -9.28 11.43 -3.91
C GLY A 97 -9.73 10.76 -2.62
N GLU A 98 -10.88 11.21 -2.14
CA GLU A 98 -11.55 10.74 -0.93
C GLU A 98 -12.75 9.89 -1.34
N PHE A 99 -12.87 8.71 -0.75
CA PHE A 99 -13.90 7.72 -1.03
C PHE A 99 -14.65 7.38 0.25
N ASP A 100 -15.98 7.39 0.20
CA ASP A 100 -16.81 6.87 1.27
C ASP A 100 -17.06 5.37 1.05
N SER A 101 -16.92 4.58 2.12
CA SER A 101 -17.22 3.16 2.07
C SER A 101 -18.74 2.96 1.98
N LEU A 102 -19.21 2.43 0.84
CA LEU A 102 -20.63 2.12 0.62
C LEU A 102 -21.04 0.77 1.22
N VAL A 103 -20.09 -0.15 1.40
CA VAL A 103 -20.28 -1.48 2.02
C VAL A 103 -19.03 -1.82 2.83
N ARG A 104 -19.17 -2.03 4.15
CA ARG A 104 -18.08 -2.50 5.00
C ARG A 104 -18.12 -4.02 5.11
N PHE A 105 -17.11 -4.70 4.60
CA PHE A 105 -16.86 -6.08 4.98
C PHE A 105 -16.12 -6.08 6.33
N PRO A 106 -16.57 -6.86 7.34
CA PRO A 106 -15.85 -6.99 8.60
C PRO A 106 -14.44 -7.58 8.35
N GLU A 107 -13.48 -7.15 9.17
CA GLU A 107 -12.01 -7.36 9.07
C GLU A 107 -11.51 -8.81 8.92
N SER A 108 -12.39 -9.82 8.87
CA SER A 108 -12.01 -11.23 8.79
C SER A 108 -11.80 -11.78 7.37
N GLN A 109 -11.80 -10.94 6.31
CA GLN A 109 -11.70 -11.42 4.92
C GLN A 109 -10.67 -10.72 4.02
N VAL A 110 -9.85 -9.80 4.53
CA VAL A 110 -8.76 -9.22 3.70
C VAL A 110 -7.54 -10.13 3.80
N ILE A 111 -7.36 -10.93 2.76
CA ILE A 111 -6.33 -11.96 2.62
C ILE A 111 -4.95 -11.30 2.62
N ALA A 112 -4.15 -11.62 3.64
CA ALA A 112 -2.71 -11.43 3.61
C ALA A 112 -2.10 -12.33 2.53
N TRP A 113 -1.68 -11.74 1.41
CA TRP A 113 -0.74 -12.42 0.52
C TRP A 113 0.68 -12.12 1.01
N GLN A 114 1.13 -12.90 1.99
CA GLN A 114 2.56 -13.06 2.25
C GLN A 114 2.99 -14.48 1.93
N THR A 115 3.80 -14.59 0.88
CA THR A 115 4.92 -15.54 0.70
C THR A 115 4.61 -17.03 0.85
N GLY A 116 4.51 -17.72 -0.29
CA GLY A 116 4.40 -19.18 -0.37
C GLY A 116 5.03 -19.76 -1.63
N LEU A 117 6.26 -19.37 -1.97
CA LEU A 117 7.10 -20.13 -2.89
C LEU A 117 8.54 -20.05 -2.41
N PHE A 118 8.95 -21.00 -1.56
CA PHE A 118 10.07 -21.91 -1.82
C PHE A 118 10.28 -22.86 -0.62
N GLY A 119 10.02 -24.15 -0.86
CA GLY A 119 10.82 -25.25 -0.32
C GLY A 119 10.43 -25.85 1.03
N LEU A 120 9.69 -26.98 1.00
CA LEU A 120 10.22 -28.24 1.52
C LEU A 120 9.38 -29.43 1.02
N CYS A 121 10.04 -30.26 0.20
CA CYS A 121 9.67 -31.65 -0.02
C CYS A 121 9.78 -32.44 1.30
N ASP A 122 9.08 -33.57 1.33
CA ASP A 122 9.18 -34.71 2.26
C ASP A 122 8.72 -34.54 3.71
N ALA A 123 7.51 -35.05 3.98
CA ALA A 123 7.22 -35.94 5.09
C ALA A 123 6.00 -36.80 4.73
N VAL A 124 6.22 -38.00 4.19
CA VAL A 124 6.12 -39.28 4.91
C VAL A 124 4.69 -39.66 5.28
N ALA A 125 4.22 -40.66 4.56
CA ALA A 125 3.29 -41.72 4.95
C ALA A 125 2.77 -41.71 6.40
N CYS A 126 1.45 -41.66 6.54
CA CYS A 126 0.69 -42.36 7.58
C CYS A 126 -0.30 -43.25 6.82
N GLY A 127 -0.31 -44.57 6.97
CA GLY A 127 -0.17 -45.32 8.21
C GLY A 127 -1.57 -45.77 8.60
#